data_AF-A0AAW1T6W2-F1
#
_entry.id   AF-A0AAW1T6W2-F1
#
_cell.length_a   1.000
_cell.length_b   1.000
_cell.length_c   1.000
_cell.angle_alpha   90.00
_cell.angle_beta   90.00
_cell.angle_gamma   90.00
#
_symmetry.space_group_name_H-M   'P 1'
#
loop_
_entity.id
_entity.type
_entity.pdbx_description
1 polymer ?
#
loop_
_entity_poly.entity_id
_entity_poly.type
_entity_poly.pdbx_seq_one_letter_code
_entity_poly.pdbx_strand_id
1 'polypeptide(L)'
;MLSRTLQLLASRSCANASRAFSALPEAVADPFARSGEAVRLSYAAGSPILLKLPDRQWGPSLSLSTHEVEDIAGETPDRVAVVRNVFCADSGEVMTLAQTVAAICNNTVAVASELASPANRLVLDEYQRSKDGSYHLTNMATDMFRMMRHEGLRVSLVPDVMAATTGVYNGSRGAQKGLRQSTNEVLMVAPTAFGFNAETAEDNSFMHASKDSTQEDNAAVPHRRQVLREFAGLHHQLTDVAGVNVSLFQHSQDHRTPDACFPNNWFSTHPAGEGAGNLQESTLVLYPMKAPSRRRERRPDILDIIRKRGYGRMLDYSAEEENRKYFEGTGALVIDRINGVAYVALSERADRGLAEQWAADMGYRDLVTFHSRDSEDKIVYHTNVMMAIGTDVAVVCSESVHDDKERQHLLARLSAAHSIVDISKAQMGHLCGNVLELEDGRGLPVFAMSSQAYQAFTEDQRRQLRKHVAELHHAPIDTIEHIGGGGVRCALAELF
;
A
#
# COMPACT_ATOMS: atom_id res chain seq x y z
N MET A 1 65.65 18.23 0.07
CA MET A 1 66.38 18.01 1.34
C MET A 1 65.90 16.72 1.97
N LEU A 2 66.41 15.60 1.46
CA LEU A 2 66.18 14.25 1.98
C LEU A 2 67.56 13.70 2.33
N SER A 3 67.83 13.42 3.60
CA SER A 3 69.06 12.73 4.03
C SER A 3 68.95 12.17 5.46
N ARG A 4 69.00 10.82 5.54
CA ARG A 4 69.69 9.95 6.52
C ARG A 4 69.17 9.93 7.98
N THR A 5 69.11 8.78 8.68
CA THR A 5 70.19 7.78 8.85
C THR A 5 69.67 6.47 9.51
N LEU A 6 70.01 5.31 8.89
CA LEU A 6 70.39 3.93 9.36
C LEU A 6 69.82 3.33 10.69
N GLN A 7 69.65 2.02 10.94
CA GLN A 7 70.25 0.72 10.52
C GLN A 7 69.39 -0.40 11.19
N LEU A 8 69.13 -1.62 10.70
CA LEU A 8 70.04 -2.77 10.54
C LEU A 8 69.32 -3.97 9.86
N LEU A 9 70.00 -4.55 8.87
CA LEU A 9 69.90 -5.93 8.33
C LEU A 9 70.33 -6.94 9.42
N ALA A 10 70.13 -8.26 9.43
CA ALA A 10 69.48 -9.30 8.62
C ALA A 10 69.60 -10.61 9.44
N SER A 11 68.71 -11.59 9.26
CA SER A 11 69.16 -13.01 9.20
C SER A 11 68.07 -13.98 8.73
N ARG A 12 68.43 -14.65 7.62
CA ARG A 12 68.26 -16.08 7.30
C ARG A 12 66.95 -16.57 6.67
N SER A 13 67.20 -17.28 5.57
CA SER A 13 66.33 -17.91 4.59
C SER A 13 65.89 -19.34 4.95
N CYS A 14 64.83 -19.77 4.26
CA CYS A 14 64.47 -21.13 3.86
C CYS A 14 64.21 -22.17 4.97
N ALA A 15 62.95 -22.60 5.08
CA ALA A 15 62.50 -23.96 4.68
C ALA A 15 61.08 -24.27 5.21
N ASN A 16 60.31 -24.98 4.37
CA ASN A 16 59.22 -25.90 4.72
C ASN A 16 57.98 -25.37 5.46
N ALA A 17 56.87 -25.23 4.71
CA ALA A 17 55.54 -25.58 5.23
C ALA A 17 54.56 -25.93 4.09
N SER A 18 54.82 -27.05 3.42
CA SER A 18 53.73 -27.88 2.88
C SER A 18 53.03 -28.54 4.06
N ARG A 19 51.82 -28.11 4.45
CA ARG A 19 50.94 -28.89 5.32
C ARG A 19 49.46 -28.51 5.10
N ALA A 20 48.75 -29.52 4.59
CA ALA A 20 47.33 -29.81 4.81
C ALA A 20 46.28 -28.79 4.33
N PHE A 21 45.89 -28.91 3.07
CA PHE A 21 44.45 -28.94 2.75
C PHE A 21 43.88 -30.21 3.40
N SER A 22 43.20 -30.08 4.54
CA SER A 22 42.37 -31.16 5.07
C SER A 22 41.22 -30.62 5.89
N ALA A 23 40.03 -31.08 5.50
CA ALA A 23 38.76 -31.02 6.20
C ALA A 23 38.10 -29.63 6.29
N LEU A 24 37.20 -29.37 5.32
CA LEU A 24 35.95 -28.69 5.66
C LEU A 24 35.32 -29.46 6.83
N PRO A 25 34.85 -28.79 7.89
CA PRO A 25 34.15 -29.48 8.97
C PRO A 25 32.93 -30.18 8.37
N GLU A 26 32.77 -31.47 8.68
CA GLU A 26 31.52 -32.20 8.46
C GLU A 26 30.38 -31.37 9.03
N ALA A 27 29.31 -31.22 8.23
CA ALA A 27 28.11 -30.53 8.63
C ALA A 27 27.62 -31.12 9.96
N VAL A 28 27.72 -30.33 11.03
CA VAL A 28 27.07 -30.63 12.29
C VAL A 28 25.58 -30.52 12.00
N ALA A 29 24.90 -31.67 11.91
CA ALA A 29 23.45 -31.72 11.80
C ALA A 29 22.85 -30.98 13.00
N ASP A 30 22.13 -29.89 12.73
CA ASP A 30 21.39 -29.15 13.73
C ASP A 30 20.24 -30.02 14.25
N PRO A 31 20.18 -30.34 15.56
CA PRO A 31 19.11 -31.15 16.14
C PRO A 31 17.73 -30.47 16.15
N PHE A 32 17.59 -29.27 15.60
CA PHE A 32 16.31 -28.60 15.33
C PHE A 32 15.81 -28.74 13.89
N ALA A 33 16.30 -29.73 13.12
CA ALA A 33 15.93 -30.00 11.73
C ALA A 33 14.44 -29.80 11.47
N ARG A 34 14.10 -28.63 10.90
CA ARG A 34 12.75 -28.34 10.42
C ARG A 34 12.49 -29.32 9.28
N SER A 35 11.34 -30.00 9.28
CA SER A 35 10.91 -30.79 8.12
C SER A 35 10.97 -29.91 6.87
N GLY A 36 11.57 -30.39 5.78
CA GLY A 36 11.56 -29.66 4.52
C GLY A 36 10.13 -29.32 4.08
N GLU A 37 9.99 -28.32 3.22
CA GLU A 37 8.69 -27.89 2.72
C GLU A 37 8.55 -28.27 1.24
N ALA A 38 7.35 -28.68 0.82
CA ALA A 38 7.04 -28.95 -0.57
C ALA A 38 5.75 -28.26 -1.01
N VAL A 39 5.74 -27.71 -2.23
CA VAL A 39 4.54 -27.15 -2.87
C VAL A 39 4.48 -27.62 -4.32
N ARG A 40 3.33 -28.21 -4.69
CA ARG A 40 3.02 -28.59 -6.06
C ARG A 40 2.27 -27.46 -6.75
N LEU A 41 2.85 -26.93 -7.83
CA LEU A 41 2.28 -25.80 -8.60
C LEU A 41 1.37 -26.22 -9.74
N SER A 42 1.51 -27.46 -10.20
CA SER A 42 0.75 -28.03 -11.31
C SER A 42 0.66 -29.54 -11.19
N TYR A 43 -0.44 -30.09 -11.68
CA TYR A 43 -0.66 -31.53 -11.83
C TYR A 43 -0.43 -32.00 -13.28
N ALA A 44 0.06 -31.12 -14.17
CA ALA A 44 0.49 -31.52 -15.49
C ALA A 44 1.68 -32.50 -15.39
N ALA A 45 1.70 -33.50 -16.27
CA ALA A 45 2.77 -34.48 -16.32
C ALA A 45 4.12 -33.78 -16.58
N GLY A 46 5.14 -34.10 -15.76
CA GLY A 46 6.47 -33.52 -15.89
C GLY A 46 6.66 -32.13 -15.26
N SER A 47 5.65 -31.56 -14.60
CA SER A 47 5.83 -30.32 -13.84
C SER A 47 6.68 -30.56 -12.57
N PRO A 48 7.60 -29.63 -12.23
CA PRO A 48 8.44 -29.77 -11.05
C PRO A 48 7.64 -29.54 -9.76
N ILE A 49 8.02 -30.24 -8.69
CA ILE A 49 7.61 -29.90 -7.31
C ILE A 49 8.62 -28.90 -6.74
N LEU A 50 8.12 -27.80 -6.16
CA LEU A 50 8.97 -26.87 -5.43
C LEU A 50 9.33 -27.45 -4.06
N LEU A 51 10.61 -27.45 -3.72
CA LEU A 51 11.11 -27.91 -2.44
C LEU A 51 11.86 -26.79 -1.73
N LYS A 52 11.79 -26.75 -0.40
CA LYS A 52 12.65 -25.92 0.43
C LYS A 52 13.34 -26.83 1.44
N LEU A 53 14.66 -26.92 1.30
CA LEU A 53 15.50 -27.81 2.11
C LEU A 53 15.94 -27.08 3.39
N PRO A 54 15.98 -27.75 4.55
CA PRO A 54 16.32 -27.13 5.84
C PRO A 54 17.79 -26.69 5.94
N ASP A 55 18.74 -27.49 5.42
CA ASP A 55 20.18 -27.34 5.72
C ASP A 55 21.04 -26.88 4.52
N ARG A 56 20.44 -26.23 3.51
CA ARG A 56 21.16 -25.86 2.27
C ARG A 56 21.03 -24.40 1.88
N GLN A 57 21.66 -23.54 2.67
CA GLN A 57 21.64 -22.09 2.48
C GLN A 57 22.65 -21.58 1.44
N TRP A 58 23.74 -22.31 1.17
CA TRP A 58 24.89 -21.77 0.44
C TRP A 58 24.89 -21.98 -1.08
N GLY A 59 24.28 -23.06 -1.59
CA GLY A 59 24.23 -23.35 -3.04
C GLY A 59 23.69 -24.75 -3.40
N PRO A 60 23.50 -25.05 -4.70
CA PRO A 60 23.03 -26.35 -5.14
C PRO A 60 24.07 -27.45 -4.97
N SER A 61 23.61 -28.68 -4.81
CA SER A 61 24.45 -29.86 -4.99
C SER A 61 24.37 -30.35 -6.45
N LEU A 62 25.34 -31.16 -6.87
CA LEU A 62 25.26 -31.82 -8.18
C LEU A 62 24.16 -32.89 -8.24
N SER A 63 23.83 -33.48 -7.09
CA SER A 63 22.74 -34.46 -6.97
C SER A 63 22.00 -34.38 -5.64
N LEU A 64 20.73 -34.78 -5.64
CA LEU A 64 19.93 -35.02 -4.44
C LEU A 64 19.64 -36.51 -4.32
N SER A 65 19.60 -36.98 -3.07
CA SER A 65 19.24 -38.37 -2.80
C SER A 65 17.73 -38.56 -3.01
N THR A 66 17.34 -39.75 -3.46
CA THR A 66 15.93 -40.09 -3.68
C THR A 66 15.14 -40.00 -2.37
N HIS A 67 15.74 -40.48 -1.27
CA HIS A 67 15.11 -40.51 0.04
C HIS A 67 14.80 -39.10 0.57
N GLU A 68 15.75 -38.15 0.45
CA GLU A 68 15.56 -36.75 0.85
C GLU A 68 14.42 -36.08 0.08
N VAL A 69 14.33 -36.32 -1.23
CA VAL A 69 13.25 -35.76 -2.06
C VAL A 69 11.90 -36.37 -1.71
N GLU A 70 11.83 -37.70 -1.56
CA GLU A 70 10.58 -38.42 -1.27
C GLU A 70 10.04 -38.10 0.12
N ASP A 71 10.92 -37.98 1.11
CA ASP A 71 10.54 -37.62 2.49
C ASP A 71 9.89 -36.23 2.55
N ILE A 72 10.42 -35.26 1.78
CA ILE A 72 9.91 -33.89 1.76
C ILE A 72 8.70 -33.74 0.84
N ALA A 73 8.74 -34.31 -0.36
CA ALA A 73 7.68 -34.18 -1.35
C ALA A 73 6.45 -35.03 -1.03
N GLY A 74 6.63 -36.13 -0.26
CA GLY A 74 5.60 -37.14 -0.02
C GLY A 74 5.29 -38.03 -1.23
N GLU A 75 6.07 -37.91 -2.31
CA GLU A 75 5.93 -38.65 -3.56
C GLU A 75 7.26 -38.70 -4.33
N THR A 76 7.31 -39.45 -5.44
CA THR A 76 8.50 -39.59 -6.29
C THR A 76 8.35 -38.79 -7.60
N PRO A 77 8.64 -37.48 -7.61
CA PRO A 77 8.52 -36.66 -8.82
C PRO A 77 9.60 -36.96 -9.86
N ASP A 78 9.33 -36.68 -11.13
CA ASP A 78 10.38 -36.74 -12.18
C ASP A 78 11.30 -35.50 -12.14
N ARG A 79 10.77 -34.36 -11.67
CA ARG A 79 11.45 -33.07 -11.60
C ARG A 79 11.19 -32.39 -10.26
N VAL A 80 12.21 -31.77 -9.70
CA VAL A 80 12.08 -30.91 -8.50
C VAL A 80 12.84 -29.61 -8.71
N ALA A 81 12.38 -28.55 -8.05
CA ALA A 81 13.05 -27.26 -8.05
C ALA A 81 13.23 -26.79 -6.61
N VAL A 82 14.48 -26.70 -6.17
CA VAL A 82 14.84 -26.30 -4.80
C VAL A 82 14.87 -24.77 -4.73
N VAL A 83 14.04 -24.21 -3.86
CA VAL A 83 13.92 -22.77 -3.62
C VAL A 83 15.06 -22.28 -2.76
N ARG A 84 15.72 -21.20 -3.19
CA ARG A 84 16.73 -20.48 -2.42
C ARG A 84 16.41 -19.00 -2.32
N ASN A 85 16.67 -18.45 -1.13
CA ASN A 85 16.61 -17.04 -0.86
C ASN A 85 18.03 -16.45 -0.88
N VAL A 86 18.50 -16.04 -2.05
CA VAL A 86 19.91 -15.61 -2.25
C VAL A 86 20.16 -14.13 -1.92
N PHE A 87 19.09 -13.37 -1.66
CA PHE A 87 19.17 -11.94 -1.38
C PHE A 87 18.80 -11.58 0.07
N CYS A 88 18.49 -12.58 0.91
CA CYS A 88 18.20 -12.39 2.32
C CYS A 88 19.45 -12.57 3.19
N ALA A 89 19.54 -11.79 4.28
CA ALA A 89 20.58 -11.96 5.29
C ALA A 89 20.32 -13.20 6.18
N ASP A 90 21.38 -13.78 6.75
CA ASP A 90 21.33 -14.96 7.63
C ASP A 90 20.41 -14.78 8.86
N SER A 91 20.13 -13.54 9.26
CA SER A 91 19.25 -13.20 10.39
C SER A 91 17.81 -12.84 9.99
N GLY A 92 17.43 -12.99 8.71
CA GLY A 92 16.11 -12.62 8.21
C GLY A 92 15.04 -13.68 8.52
N GLU A 93 13.78 -13.25 8.64
CA GLU A 93 12.65 -14.19 8.68
C GLU A 93 12.54 -14.92 7.34
N VAL A 94 12.57 -16.26 7.38
CA VAL A 94 12.45 -17.09 6.19
C VAL A 94 10.99 -17.47 6.00
N MET A 95 10.33 -16.86 5.01
CA MET A 95 8.98 -17.26 4.60
C MET A 95 8.87 -18.75 4.30
N THR A 96 7.78 -19.38 4.73
CA THR A 96 7.44 -20.73 4.30
C THR A 96 7.06 -20.75 2.81
N LEU A 97 7.16 -21.90 2.14
CA LEU A 97 6.68 -22.05 0.77
C LEU A 97 5.19 -21.77 0.69
N ALA A 98 4.40 -22.14 1.70
CA ALA A 98 2.97 -21.86 1.75
C ALA A 98 2.66 -20.36 1.81
N GLN A 99 3.52 -19.56 2.46
CA GLN A 99 3.43 -18.10 2.43
C GLN A 99 3.91 -17.49 1.10
N THR A 100 4.81 -18.19 0.41
CA THR A 100 5.48 -17.72 -0.80
C THR A 100 4.65 -17.95 -2.06
N VAL A 101 4.06 -19.15 -2.19
CA VAL A 101 3.44 -19.60 -3.43
C VAL A 101 2.45 -20.73 -3.19
N ALA A 102 1.33 -20.71 -3.92
CA ALA A 102 0.37 -21.83 -3.94
C ALA A 102 -0.36 -21.92 -5.28
N ALA A 103 -0.77 -23.13 -5.67
CA ALA A 103 -1.69 -23.31 -6.80
C ALA A 103 -3.11 -22.90 -6.39
N ILE A 104 -3.79 -22.09 -7.21
CA ILE A 104 -5.17 -21.63 -6.94
C ILE A 104 -6.19 -22.14 -7.96
N CYS A 105 -5.79 -22.33 -9.22
CA CYS A 105 -6.60 -23.04 -10.22
C CYS A 105 -5.68 -23.68 -11.27
N ASN A 106 -6.26 -24.41 -12.24
CA ASN A 106 -5.47 -25.04 -13.30
C ASN A 106 -4.56 -24.01 -13.99
N ASN A 107 -3.25 -24.25 -13.93
CA ASN A 107 -2.19 -23.40 -14.47
C ASN A 107 -2.14 -21.96 -13.94
N THR A 108 -2.76 -21.64 -12.79
CA THR A 108 -2.57 -20.34 -12.13
C THR A 108 -2.04 -20.53 -10.72
N VAL A 109 -0.96 -19.80 -10.39
CA VAL A 109 -0.33 -19.80 -9.07
C VAL A 109 -0.46 -18.43 -8.43
N ALA A 110 -0.88 -18.42 -7.17
CA ALA A 110 -0.74 -17.27 -6.29
C ALA A 110 0.72 -17.18 -5.83
N VAL A 111 1.32 -16.00 -5.95
CA VAL A 111 2.71 -15.73 -5.54
C VAL A 111 2.71 -14.48 -4.66
N ALA A 112 3.42 -14.52 -3.54
CA ALA A 112 3.52 -13.38 -2.64
C ALA A 112 4.04 -12.14 -3.39
N SER A 113 3.32 -11.02 -3.27
CA SER A 113 3.57 -9.77 -4.01
C SER A 113 4.96 -9.19 -3.76
N GLU A 114 5.50 -9.39 -2.56
CA GLU A 114 6.82 -8.93 -2.17
C GLU A 114 7.94 -9.55 -3.01
N LEU A 115 7.73 -10.76 -3.53
CA LEU A 115 8.72 -11.48 -4.35
C LEU A 115 8.92 -10.85 -5.73
N ALA A 116 8.02 -9.97 -6.17
CA ALA A 116 8.22 -9.24 -7.40
C ALA A 116 9.31 -8.15 -7.26
N SER A 117 9.61 -7.69 -6.05
CA SER A 117 10.75 -6.80 -5.76
C SER A 117 12.09 -7.52 -5.99
N PRO A 118 13.06 -6.93 -6.71
CA PRO A 118 14.37 -7.54 -6.95
C PRO A 118 15.09 -8.03 -5.68
N ALA A 119 14.95 -7.30 -4.56
CA ALA A 119 15.58 -7.63 -3.29
C ALA A 119 15.01 -8.89 -2.62
N ASN A 120 13.78 -9.28 -2.97
CA ASN A 120 13.08 -10.44 -2.39
C ASN A 120 12.92 -11.58 -3.40
N ARG A 121 13.55 -11.48 -4.58
CA ARG A 121 13.44 -12.50 -5.62
C ARG A 121 13.97 -13.83 -5.14
N LEU A 122 13.18 -14.87 -5.33
CA LEU A 122 13.63 -16.24 -5.11
C LEU A 122 14.21 -16.83 -6.38
N VAL A 123 15.28 -17.61 -6.20
CA VAL A 123 15.90 -18.39 -7.26
C VAL A 123 15.71 -19.88 -7.01
N LEU A 124 15.74 -20.65 -8.08
CA LEU A 124 15.46 -22.07 -8.09
C LEU A 124 16.65 -22.84 -8.67
N ASP A 125 16.98 -23.95 -8.05
CA ASP A 125 17.88 -24.96 -8.63
C ASP A 125 17.05 -26.16 -9.08
N GLU A 126 17.07 -26.47 -10.37
CA GLU A 126 16.20 -27.46 -10.99
C GLU A 126 16.92 -28.81 -11.13
N TYR A 127 16.29 -29.88 -10.70
CA TYR A 127 16.82 -31.24 -10.75
C TYR A 127 15.89 -32.20 -11.49
N GLN A 128 16.49 -33.13 -12.23
CA GLN A 128 15.79 -34.18 -12.96
C GLN A 128 16.17 -35.55 -12.41
N ARG A 129 15.17 -36.40 -12.20
CA ARG A 129 15.37 -37.79 -11.77
C ARG A 129 16.01 -38.62 -12.88
N SER A 130 17.08 -39.32 -12.54
CA SER A 130 17.80 -40.25 -13.42
C SER A 130 17.34 -41.69 -13.24
N LYS A 131 17.79 -42.57 -14.15
CA LYS A 131 17.43 -44.00 -14.16
C LYS A 131 17.88 -44.75 -12.91
N ASP A 132 18.92 -44.28 -12.23
CA ASP A 132 19.42 -44.83 -10.98
C ASP A 132 18.60 -44.35 -9.76
N GLY A 133 17.59 -43.52 -9.98
CA GLY A 133 16.70 -42.97 -8.96
C GLY A 133 17.19 -41.66 -8.36
N SER A 134 18.44 -41.25 -8.59
CA SER A 134 18.99 -40.01 -8.06
C SER A 134 18.52 -38.80 -8.86
N TYR A 135 18.50 -37.61 -8.24
CA TYR A 135 18.14 -36.37 -8.92
C TYR A 135 19.40 -35.60 -9.25
N HIS A 136 19.59 -35.22 -10.51
CA HIS A 136 20.76 -34.45 -10.94
C HIS A 136 20.39 -33.02 -11.29
N LEU A 137 21.26 -32.09 -10.92
CA LEU A 137 21.11 -30.68 -11.25
C LEU A 137 21.10 -30.48 -12.77
N THR A 138 20.12 -29.72 -13.26
CA THR A 138 19.96 -29.38 -14.67
C THR A 138 20.17 -27.89 -14.90
N ASN A 139 19.52 -27.05 -14.09
CA ASN A 139 19.69 -25.59 -14.10
C ASN A 139 19.95 -25.09 -12.67
N MET A 140 20.70 -23.99 -12.56
CA MET A 140 21.02 -23.34 -11.28
C MET A 140 20.57 -21.88 -11.32
N ALA A 141 20.09 -21.40 -10.18
CA ALA A 141 19.72 -20.00 -9.95
C ALA A 141 18.73 -19.43 -10.97
N THR A 142 17.78 -20.25 -11.42
CA THR A 142 16.67 -19.81 -12.27
C THR A 142 15.74 -18.89 -11.48
N ASP A 143 15.47 -17.67 -11.95
CA ASP A 143 14.45 -16.80 -11.34
C ASP A 143 13.09 -17.51 -11.29
N MET A 144 12.43 -17.48 -10.13
CA MET A 144 11.18 -18.23 -9.92
C MET A 144 10.08 -17.86 -10.93
N PHE A 145 9.94 -16.58 -11.27
CA PHE A 145 8.95 -16.12 -12.26
C PHE A 145 9.32 -16.53 -13.68
N ARG A 146 10.61 -16.65 -13.99
CA ARG A 146 11.10 -17.22 -15.26
C ARG A 146 10.75 -18.69 -15.36
N MET A 147 10.97 -19.48 -14.31
CA MET A 147 10.57 -20.89 -14.28
C MET A 147 9.06 -21.04 -14.45
N MET A 148 8.27 -20.28 -13.69
CA MET A 148 6.80 -20.32 -13.80
C MET A 148 6.32 -20.04 -15.22
N ARG A 149 6.90 -19.05 -15.91
CA ARG A 149 6.59 -18.77 -17.33
C ARG A 149 6.98 -19.91 -18.26
N HIS A 150 8.13 -20.55 -18.03
CA HIS A 150 8.57 -21.71 -18.81
C HIS A 150 7.63 -22.91 -18.66
N GLU A 151 7.12 -23.14 -17.45
CA GLU A 151 6.11 -24.17 -17.15
C GLU A 151 4.69 -23.79 -17.60
N GLY A 152 4.52 -22.63 -18.25
CA GLY A 152 3.21 -22.16 -18.72
C GLY A 152 2.24 -21.77 -17.59
N LEU A 153 2.76 -21.46 -16.40
CA LEU A 153 1.97 -21.02 -15.25
C LEU A 153 1.68 -19.52 -15.34
N ARG A 154 0.41 -19.17 -15.16
CA ARG A 154 -0.03 -17.79 -14.98
C ARG A 154 0.21 -17.39 -13.53
N VAL A 155 1.00 -16.35 -13.32
CA VAL A 155 1.28 -15.83 -11.97
C VAL A 155 0.25 -14.78 -11.60
N SER A 156 -0.41 -14.98 -10.47
CA SER A 156 -1.23 -13.97 -9.79
C SER A 156 -0.44 -13.50 -8.58
N LEU A 157 0.09 -12.29 -8.63
CA LEU A 157 0.69 -11.69 -7.43
C LEU A 157 -0.43 -11.41 -6.43
N VAL A 158 -0.24 -11.80 -5.18
CA VAL A 158 -1.21 -11.59 -4.11
C VAL A 158 -0.51 -11.13 -2.83
N PRO A 159 -1.15 -10.25 -2.03
CA PRO A 159 -0.64 -9.85 -0.73
C PRO A 159 -0.51 -11.02 0.26
N ASP A 160 -1.48 -11.94 0.23
CA ASP A 160 -1.52 -13.12 1.10
C ASP A 160 -1.88 -14.36 0.27
N VAL A 161 -0.90 -15.24 0.08
CA VAL A 161 -1.04 -16.49 -0.68
C VAL A 161 -2.04 -17.44 -0.02
N MET A 162 -2.05 -17.51 1.32
CA MET A 162 -2.95 -18.40 2.04
C MET A 162 -4.39 -17.91 1.96
N ALA A 163 -4.64 -16.61 2.12
CA ALA A 163 -5.96 -16.02 1.93
C ALA A 163 -6.47 -16.21 0.48
N ALA A 164 -5.59 -16.08 -0.51
CA ALA A 164 -5.94 -16.29 -1.92
C ALA A 164 -6.41 -17.73 -2.19
N THR A 165 -5.77 -18.74 -1.58
CA THR A 165 -6.15 -20.16 -1.76
C THR A 165 -7.50 -20.53 -1.14
N THR A 166 -7.97 -19.77 -0.15
CA THR A 166 -9.24 -20.03 0.55
C THR A 166 -10.42 -19.26 -0.05
N GLY A 167 -10.20 -18.40 -1.04
CA GLY A 167 -11.26 -17.64 -1.72
C GLY A 167 -11.88 -16.51 -0.87
N VAL A 168 -11.20 -16.10 0.20
CA VAL A 168 -11.66 -15.07 1.15
C VAL A 168 -11.27 -13.65 0.71
N TYR A 169 -10.52 -13.51 -0.37
CA TYR A 169 -10.11 -12.22 -0.93
C TYR A 169 -11.24 -11.57 -1.76
N ASN A 170 -11.93 -10.54 -1.26
CA ASN A 170 -13.01 -9.86 -1.99
C ASN A 170 -12.52 -9.13 -3.24
N GLY A 171 -11.22 -8.83 -3.35
CA GLY A 171 -10.65 -8.35 -4.62
C GLY A 171 -10.96 -9.29 -5.80
N SER A 172 -11.09 -10.59 -5.54
CA SER A 172 -11.52 -11.57 -6.56
C SER A 172 -13.00 -11.43 -6.96
N ARG A 173 -13.88 -10.98 -6.04
CA ARG A 173 -15.32 -10.75 -6.31
C ARG A 173 -15.57 -9.42 -7.03
N GLY A 174 -14.84 -8.37 -6.66
CA GLY A 174 -14.88 -7.06 -7.33
C GLY A 174 -14.35 -7.15 -8.77
N ALA A 175 -13.18 -7.76 -8.95
CA ALA A 175 -12.58 -7.98 -10.27
C ALA A 175 -13.47 -8.82 -11.20
N GLN A 176 -14.19 -9.83 -10.69
CA GLN A 176 -15.15 -10.62 -11.47
C GLN A 176 -16.36 -9.81 -11.97
N LYS A 177 -16.72 -8.72 -11.29
CA LYS A 177 -17.83 -7.82 -11.67
C LYS A 177 -17.36 -6.55 -12.37
N GLY A 178 -16.06 -6.38 -12.58
CA GLY A 178 -15.48 -5.14 -13.11
C GLY A 178 -15.56 -3.95 -12.13
N LEU A 179 -15.88 -4.19 -10.86
CA LEU A 179 -15.97 -3.16 -9.82
C LEU A 179 -14.60 -2.99 -9.17
N ARG A 180 -14.16 -1.74 -9.01
CA ARG A 180 -12.88 -1.40 -8.37
C ARG A 180 -13.11 -0.52 -7.15
N GLN A 181 -12.38 -0.80 -6.08
CA GLN A 181 -12.34 0.06 -4.90
C GLN A 181 -11.33 1.20 -5.07
N SER A 182 -10.21 0.91 -5.71
CA SER A 182 -9.05 1.78 -5.86
C SER A 182 -8.66 1.92 -7.35
N THR A 183 -7.73 2.83 -7.62
CA THR A 183 -7.25 3.14 -8.98
C THR A 183 -5.73 3.28 -8.96
N ASN A 184 -5.10 3.09 -10.11
CA ASN A 184 -3.69 3.40 -10.34
C ASN A 184 -3.48 4.87 -10.72
N GLU A 185 -4.53 5.67 -10.91
CA GLU A 185 -4.41 7.04 -11.37
C GLU A 185 -4.95 8.07 -10.37
N VAL A 186 -4.13 9.09 -10.07
CA VAL A 186 -4.46 10.15 -9.12
C VAL A 186 -4.08 11.52 -9.67
N LEU A 187 -4.77 12.55 -9.20
CA LEU A 187 -4.40 13.95 -9.39
C LEU A 187 -3.77 14.49 -8.11
N MET A 188 -2.66 15.20 -8.28
CA MET A 188 -1.99 15.93 -7.21
C MET A 188 -1.80 17.40 -7.60
N VAL A 189 -1.75 18.29 -6.61
CA VAL A 189 -1.45 19.71 -6.81
C VAL A 189 -0.22 20.07 -5.98
N ALA A 190 0.85 20.50 -6.64
CA ALA A 190 2.09 20.89 -5.97
C ALA A 190 1.85 22.09 -5.04
N PRO A 191 2.36 22.06 -3.79
CA PRO A 191 2.17 23.07 -2.76
C PRO A 191 3.05 24.32 -2.95
N THR A 192 3.12 24.87 -4.17
CA THR A 192 3.99 25.99 -4.58
C THR A 192 3.71 27.33 -3.89
N ALA A 193 2.49 27.55 -3.42
CA ALA A 193 2.07 28.70 -2.62
C ALA A 193 1.41 28.30 -1.29
N PHE A 194 1.82 27.15 -0.74
CA PHE A 194 1.32 26.63 0.53
C PHE A 194 1.63 27.57 1.71
N GLY A 195 0.74 27.54 2.69
CA GLY A 195 0.85 28.30 3.93
C GLY A 195 -0.29 27.95 4.89
N PHE A 196 -0.18 28.44 6.13
CA PHE A 196 -1.24 28.29 7.11
C PHE A 196 -2.50 29.05 6.66
N ASN A 197 -3.65 28.39 6.71
CA ASN A 197 -4.94 28.99 6.37
C ASN A 197 -5.78 29.23 7.63
N ALA A 198 -5.91 30.50 8.02
CA ALA A 198 -6.69 30.88 9.19
C ALA A 198 -8.18 30.56 9.05
N GLU A 199 -8.74 30.57 7.83
CA GLU A 199 -10.16 30.26 7.60
C GLU A 199 -10.50 28.79 7.91
N THR A 200 -9.56 27.87 7.68
CA THR A 200 -9.76 26.43 7.88
C THR A 200 -9.24 25.94 9.23
N ALA A 201 -8.35 26.68 9.88
CA ALA A 201 -7.84 26.34 11.21
C ALA A 201 -8.87 26.51 12.34
N GLU A 202 -9.98 27.23 12.10
CA GLU A 202 -11.05 27.42 13.10
C GLU A 202 -11.73 26.11 13.51
N ASP A 203 -11.87 25.16 12.57
CA ASP A 203 -12.54 23.88 12.78
C ASP A 203 -11.66 22.66 12.45
N ASN A 204 -10.39 22.87 12.07
CA ASN A 204 -9.41 21.79 11.88
C ASN A 204 -8.41 21.76 13.04
N SER A 205 -8.64 20.88 14.02
CA SER A 205 -7.76 20.71 15.19
C SER A 205 -6.37 20.16 14.86
N PHE A 206 -6.14 19.69 13.63
CA PHE A 206 -4.85 19.14 13.18
C PHE A 206 -3.94 20.21 12.56
N MET A 207 -4.42 21.44 12.39
CA MET A 207 -3.61 22.55 11.87
C MET A 207 -2.90 23.29 12.99
N HIS A 208 -1.60 23.52 12.80
CA HIS A 208 -0.78 24.29 13.72
C HIS A 208 -0.06 25.41 12.99
N ALA A 209 -0.15 26.62 13.53
CA ALA A 209 0.63 27.74 13.04
C ALA A 209 2.13 27.48 13.29
N SER A 210 2.98 27.73 12.29
CA SER A 210 4.42 27.67 12.49
C SER A 210 4.84 28.71 13.55
N LYS A 211 5.71 28.31 14.49
CA LYS A 211 6.18 29.18 15.60
C LYS A 211 6.90 30.45 15.11
N ASP A 212 7.33 30.49 13.85
CA ASP A 212 8.01 31.63 13.23
C ASP A 212 7.06 32.57 12.46
N SER A 213 5.74 32.39 12.55
CA SER A 213 4.73 33.16 11.80
C SER A 213 4.54 34.62 12.25
N THR A 214 5.32 35.10 13.23
CA THR A 214 5.24 36.48 13.73
C THR A 214 6.16 37.49 13.02
N GLN A 215 6.94 37.11 12.01
CA GLN A 215 7.80 38.06 11.28
C GLN A 215 7.75 37.87 9.75
N GLU A 216 7.62 39.01 9.07
CA GLU A 216 7.66 39.33 7.63
C GLU A 216 8.18 38.25 6.67
N ASP A 217 7.48 38.11 5.53
CA ASP A 217 7.70 37.42 4.23
C ASP A 217 8.93 36.52 3.97
N ASN A 218 10.07 36.73 4.62
CA ASN A 218 11.28 35.91 4.47
C ASN A 218 11.24 34.57 5.23
N ALA A 219 10.45 34.43 6.31
CA ALA A 219 10.27 33.16 7.02
C ALA A 219 9.32 32.17 6.30
N ALA A 220 8.52 32.66 5.34
CA ALA A 220 7.61 31.82 4.54
C ALA A 220 8.35 30.99 3.46
N VAL A 221 9.50 31.46 2.98
CA VAL A 221 10.26 30.84 1.88
C VAL A 221 10.96 29.53 2.28
N PRO A 222 11.63 29.43 3.45
CA PRO A 222 12.22 28.17 3.92
C PRO A 222 11.19 27.06 4.12
N HIS A 223 10.03 27.37 4.69
CA HIS A 223 8.93 26.41 4.90
C HIS A 223 8.39 25.87 3.58
N ARG A 224 8.18 26.74 2.58
CA ARG A 224 7.71 26.29 1.25
C ARG A 224 8.71 25.37 0.56
N ARG A 225 10.02 25.62 0.73
CA ARG A 225 11.05 24.73 0.17
C ARG A 225 11.04 23.36 0.82
N GLN A 226 10.82 23.29 2.13
CA GLN A 226 10.68 22.03 2.86
C GLN A 226 9.42 21.27 2.42
N VAL A 227 8.28 21.95 2.38
CA VAL A 227 7.00 21.40 1.90
C VAL A 227 7.12 20.86 0.48
N LEU A 228 7.79 21.57 -0.42
CA LEU A 228 8.03 21.09 -1.79
C LEU A 228 8.96 19.87 -1.84
N ARG A 229 9.93 19.76 -0.93
CA ARG A 229 10.80 18.56 -0.84
C ARG A 229 10.02 17.35 -0.33
N GLU A 230 9.22 17.53 0.72
CA GLU A 230 8.32 16.50 1.26
C GLU A 230 7.34 16.02 0.18
N PHE A 231 6.67 16.95 -0.51
CA PHE A 231 5.77 16.63 -1.61
C PHE A 231 6.48 15.91 -2.77
N ALA A 232 7.71 16.35 -3.14
CA ALA A 232 8.50 15.66 -4.15
C ALA A 232 8.87 14.23 -3.73
N GLY A 233 9.14 14.01 -2.44
CA GLY A 233 9.36 12.67 -1.87
C GLY A 233 8.13 11.79 -1.97
N LEU A 234 6.95 12.32 -1.63
CA LEU A 234 5.67 11.61 -1.81
C LEU A 234 5.42 11.28 -3.29
N HIS A 235 5.62 12.25 -4.19
CA HIS A 235 5.48 12.05 -5.63
C HIS A 235 6.41 10.94 -6.15
N HIS A 236 7.70 10.96 -5.76
CA HIS A 236 8.66 9.92 -6.11
C HIS A 236 8.23 8.54 -5.60
N GLN A 237 7.78 8.45 -4.35
CA GLN A 237 7.32 7.19 -3.76
C GLN A 237 6.10 6.63 -4.51
N LEU A 238 5.14 7.48 -4.91
CA LEU A 238 3.97 7.05 -5.66
C LEU A 238 4.32 6.65 -7.09
N THR A 239 5.12 7.45 -7.80
CA THR A 239 5.41 7.24 -9.22
C THR A 239 6.50 6.22 -9.47
N ASP A 240 7.71 6.48 -8.99
CA ASP A 240 8.89 5.68 -9.32
C ASP A 240 8.97 4.37 -8.51
N VAL A 241 8.40 4.34 -7.31
CA VAL A 241 8.44 3.16 -6.42
C VAL A 241 7.16 2.33 -6.53
N ALA A 242 5.99 2.94 -6.38
CA ALA A 242 4.72 2.22 -6.48
C ALA A 242 4.21 2.04 -7.92
N GLY A 243 4.61 2.89 -8.87
CA GLY A 243 4.08 2.85 -10.24
C GLY A 243 2.66 3.40 -10.38
N VAL A 244 2.24 4.30 -9.48
CA VAL A 244 0.99 5.07 -9.58
C VAL A 244 1.14 6.17 -10.63
N ASN A 245 0.15 6.31 -11.50
CA ASN A 245 0.08 7.40 -12.48
C ASN A 245 -0.40 8.69 -11.81
N VAL A 246 0.47 9.70 -11.77
CA VAL A 246 0.16 11.00 -11.14
C VAL A 246 -0.03 12.09 -12.20
N SER A 247 -1.24 12.66 -12.26
CA SER A 247 -1.51 13.91 -12.98
C SER A 247 -1.17 15.10 -12.09
N LEU A 248 0.02 15.68 -12.29
CA LEU A 248 0.53 16.74 -11.42
C LEU A 248 0.19 18.14 -11.94
N PHE A 249 -0.51 18.92 -11.10
CA PHE A 249 -0.78 20.34 -11.32
C PHE A 249 0.04 21.20 -10.36
N GLN A 250 0.06 22.51 -10.61
CA GLN A 250 0.69 23.49 -9.72
C GLN A 250 -0.32 24.60 -9.43
N HIS A 251 -0.22 25.21 -8.25
CA HIS A 251 -0.94 26.45 -7.95
C HIS A 251 0.03 27.64 -7.88
N SER A 252 -0.47 28.85 -7.71
CA SER A 252 0.36 30.05 -7.54
C SER A 252 -0.18 30.87 -6.37
N GLN A 253 0.61 31.82 -5.90
CA GLN A 253 0.18 32.74 -4.84
C GLN A 253 -1.01 33.59 -5.30
N ASP A 254 -1.09 33.90 -6.60
CA ASP A 254 -2.17 34.69 -7.19
C ASP A 254 -3.53 34.01 -7.07
N HIS A 255 -3.58 32.67 -6.97
CA HIS A 255 -4.82 31.95 -6.73
C HIS A 255 -5.37 32.19 -5.31
N ARG A 256 -4.51 32.54 -4.34
CA ARG A 256 -4.88 32.72 -2.92
C ARG A 256 -5.58 31.47 -2.35
N THR A 257 -5.03 30.30 -2.64
CA THR A 257 -5.56 28.98 -2.25
C THR A 257 -4.48 28.18 -1.52
N PRO A 258 -4.19 28.48 -0.24
CA PRO A 258 -3.10 27.86 0.51
C PRO A 258 -3.25 26.33 0.67
N ASP A 259 -4.48 25.83 0.71
CA ASP A 259 -4.82 24.41 0.88
C ASP A 259 -4.99 23.64 -0.45
N ALA A 260 -4.65 24.25 -1.59
CA ALA A 260 -4.87 23.66 -2.92
C ALA A 260 -4.16 22.32 -3.13
N CYS A 261 -3.16 21.99 -2.30
CA CYS A 261 -2.50 20.69 -2.30
C CYS A 261 -3.40 19.53 -1.84
N PHE A 262 -4.62 19.80 -1.37
CA PHE A 262 -5.62 18.81 -0.99
C PHE A 262 -6.80 18.75 -1.98
N PRO A 263 -6.60 18.32 -3.23
CA PRO A 263 -7.61 18.40 -4.29
C PRO A 263 -8.86 17.55 -4.03
N ASN A 264 -8.74 16.53 -3.18
CA ASN A 264 -9.77 15.53 -2.90
C ASN A 264 -11.04 16.12 -2.23
N ASN A 265 -10.94 17.34 -1.70
CA ASN A 265 -12.03 17.96 -0.96
C ASN A 265 -13.07 18.64 -1.86
N TRP A 266 -12.71 19.12 -3.05
CA TRP A 266 -13.62 19.90 -3.88
C TRP A 266 -14.21 19.12 -5.07
N PHE A 267 -13.61 17.99 -5.45
CA PHE A 267 -14.19 17.07 -6.44
C PHE A 267 -13.87 15.61 -6.16
N SER A 268 -14.61 14.74 -6.83
CA SER A 268 -14.28 13.32 -6.97
C SER A 268 -14.75 12.78 -8.32
N THR A 269 -14.14 11.67 -8.74
CA THR A 269 -14.52 10.95 -9.94
C THR A 269 -15.09 9.58 -9.60
N HIS A 270 -16.05 9.14 -10.39
CA HIS A 270 -16.82 7.91 -10.16
C HIS A 270 -17.05 7.20 -11.49
N PRO A 271 -16.47 6.02 -11.76
CA PRO A 271 -16.63 5.33 -13.03
C PRO A 271 -18.01 4.68 -13.12
N ALA A 272 -18.51 4.50 -14.36
CA ALA A 272 -19.69 3.68 -14.59
C ALA A 272 -19.54 2.27 -13.96
N GLY A 273 -20.61 1.77 -13.37
CA GLY A 273 -20.65 0.55 -12.58
C GLY A 273 -20.43 0.76 -11.08
N GLU A 274 -19.97 1.92 -10.61
CA GLU A 274 -19.82 2.20 -9.18
C GLU A 274 -21.14 2.06 -8.38
N GLY A 275 -21.06 1.97 -7.04
CA GLY A 275 -22.23 1.88 -6.17
C GLY A 275 -22.82 0.48 -6.18
N ALA A 276 -21.96 -0.55 -6.17
CA ALA A 276 -22.35 -1.95 -6.37
C ALA A 276 -23.11 -2.22 -7.69
N GLY A 277 -22.75 -1.51 -8.78
CA GLY A 277 -23.33 -1.68 -10.12
C GLY A 277 -24.42 -0.68 -10.50
N ASN A 278 -24.74 0.29 -9.64
CA ASN A 278 -25.94 1.11 -9.80
C ASN A 278 -25.67 2.40 -10.60
N LEU A 279 -24.45 2.94 -10.57
CA LEU A 279 -24.08 4.13 -11.32
C LEU A 279 -23.92 3.80 -12.81
N GLN A 280 -24.72 4.43 -13.68
CA GLN A 280 -24.75 4.07 -15.10
C GLN A 280 -23.67 4.76 -15.94
N GLU A 281 -23.26 5.96 -15.54
CA GLU A 281 -22.36 6.82 -16.31
C GLU A 281 -21.22 7.33 -15.43
N SER A 282 -20.02 7.42 -16.01
CA SER A 282 -18.88 8.02 -15.33
C SER A 282 -19.20 9.48 -14.97
N THR A 283 -19.12 9.80 -13.69
CA THR A 283 -19.62 11.05 -13.11
C THR A 283 -18.51 11.79 -12.37
N LEU A 284 -18.39 13.09 -12.67
CA LEU A 284 -17.61 14.04 -11.89
C LEU A 284 -18.53 14.75 -10.90
N VAL A 285 -18.16 14.75 -9.62
CA VAL A 285 -18.92 15.43 -8.57
C VAL A 285 -18.13 16.64 -8.09
N LEU A 286 -18.78 17.81 -7.98
CA LEU A 286 -18.24 19.02 -7.36
C LEU A 286 -18.93 19.28 -6.03
N TYR A 287 -18.12 19.66 -5.05
CA TYR A 287 -18.53 19.72 -3.66
C TYR A 287 -18.56 21.15 -3.10
N PRO A 288 -19.52 21.48 -2.21
CA PRO A 288 -19.59 22.75 -1.53
C PRO A 288 -18.56 22.81 -0.40
N MET A 289 -17.70 23.84 -0.46
CA MET A 289 -16.58 24.04 0.47
C MET A 289 -16.94 25.10 1.51
N LYS A 290 -16.65 24.83 2.79
CA LYS A 290 -17.00 25.76 3.87
C LYS A 290 -16.22 27.07 3.74
N ALA A 291 -14.90 26.97 3.67
CA ALA A 291 -14.01 28.13 3.61
C ALA A 291 -14.04 28.81 2.23
N PRO A 292 -14.26 30.14 2.16
CA PRO A 292 -14.22 30.88 0.89
C PRO A 292 -12.91 30.75 0.12
N SER A 293 -11.78 30.61 0.81
CA SER A 293 -10.48 30.32 0.21
C SER A 293 -10.48 29.04 -0.61
N ARG A 294 -11.10 27.98 -0.09
CA ARG A 294 -11.12 26.66 -0.73
C ARG A 294 -12.09 26.55 -1.90
N ARG A 295 -13.12 27.39 -1.94
CA ARG A 295 -14.03 27.52 -3.10
C ARG A 295 -13.30 27.94 -4.38
N ARG A 296 -12.23 28.74 -4.25
CA ARG A 296 -11.41 29.22 -5.38
C ARG A 296 -10.52 28.15 -6.00
N GLU A 297 -10.42 26.98 -5.37
CA GLU A 297 -9.60 25.87 -5.87
C GLU A 297 -10.27 25.08 -6.98
N ARG A 298 -11.59 25.25 -7.14
CA ARG A 298 -12.34 24.74 -8.29
C ARG A 298 -11.83 25.42 -9.55
N ARG A 299 -10.96 24.72 -10.28
CA ARG A 299 -10.24 25.28 -11.41
C ARG A 299 -10.74 24.74 -12.75
N PRO A 300 -11.06 25.61 -13.73
CA PRO A 300 -11.53 25.19 -15.05
C PRO A 300 -10.55 24.29 -15.81
N ASP A 301 -9.25 24.53 -15.71
CA ASP A 301 -8.23 23.74 -16.42
C ASP A 301 -8.17 22.28 -15.94
N ILE A 302 -8.34 22.05 -14.64
CA ILE A 302 -8.47 20.70 -14.07
C ILE A 302 -9.76 20.03 -14.55
N LEU A 303 -10.90 20.75 -14.49
CA LEU A 303 -12.20 20.24 -14.92
C LEU A 303 -12.19 19.81 -16.39
N ASP A 304 -11.57 20.60 -17.26
CA ASP A 304 -11.51 20.30 -18.70
C ASP A 304 -10.69 19.04 -19.00
N ILE A 305 -9.62 18.78 -18.24
CA ILE A 305 -8.84 17.55 -18.35
C ILE A 305 -9.65 16.34 -17.87
N ILE A 306 -10.34 16.46 -16.74
CA ILE A 306 -11.17 15.37 -16.20
C ILE A 306 -12.32 15.03 -17.17
N ARG A 307 -12.99 16.04 -17.74
CA ARG A 307 -14.04 15.82 -18.76
C ARG A 307 -13.50 15.10 -19.99
N LYS A 308 -12.31 15.48 -20.47
CA LYS A 308 -11.65 14.81 -21.61
C LYS A 308 -11.30 13.34 -21.33
N ARG A 309 -11.21 12.95 -20.06
CA ARG A 309 -10.96 11.57 -19.62
C ARG A 309 -12.23 10.71 -19.53
N GLY A 310 -13.39 11.24 -19.96
CA GLY A 310 -14.63 10.47 -20.04
C GLY A 310 -15.65 10.79 -18.94
N TYR A 311 -15.36 11.75 -18.06
CA TYR A 311 -16.28 12.22 -17.02
C TYR A 311 -17.18 13.35 -17.53
N GLY A 312 -18.05 13.02 -18.49
CA GLY A 312 -18.95 13.98 -19.13
C GLY A 312 -20.15 14.38 -18.28
N ARG A 313 -20.67 13.47 -17.45
CA ARG A 313 -21.74 13.75 -16.50
C ARG A 313 -21.17 14.48 -15.29
N MET A 314 -21.77 15.60 -14.92
CA MET A 314 -21.37 16.41 -13.77
C MET A 314 -22.53 16.57 -12.79
N LEU A 315 -22.30 16.25 -11.53
CA LEU A 315 -23.15 16.64 -10.41
C LEU A 315 -22.45 17.77 -9.66
N ASP A 316 -23.09 18.93 -9.56
CA ASP A 316 -22.49 20.10 -8.93
C ASP A 316 -23.34 20.55 -7.74
N TYR A 317 -22.82 20.32 -6.54
CA TYR A 317 -23.43 20.71 -5.28
C TYR A 317 -22.92 22.06 -4.76
N SER A 318 -22.04 22.76 -5.50
CA SER A 318 -21.38 23.98 -5.02
C SER A 318 -22.36 25.14 -4.74
N ALA A 319 -23.54 25.14 -5.36
CA ALA A 319 -24.59 26.13 -5.09
C ALA A 319 -25.09 26.09 -3.62
N GLU A 320 -24.95 24.95 -2.94
CA GLU A 320 -25.39 24.79 -1.54
C GLU A 320 -24.55 25.59 -0.54
N GLU A 321 -23.42 26.15 -0.99
CA GLU A 321 -22.61 27.11 -0.24
C GLU A 321 -23.39 28.38 0.12
N GLU A 322 -24.37 28.78 -0.72
CA GLU A 322 -25.27 29.91 -0.45
C GLU A 322 -26.25 29.61 0.70
N ASN A 323 -26.59 28.32 0.87
CA ASN A 323 -27.44 27.81 1.95
C ASN A 323 -26.65 27.48 3.22
N ARG A 324 -25.34 27.75 3.26
CA ARG A 324 -24.42 27.39 4.35
C ARG A 324 -24.38 25.89 4.64
N LYS A 325 -24.60 25.06 3.62
CA LYS A 325 -24.44 23.60 3.68
C LYS A 325 -23.16 23.21 2.94
N TYR A 326 -22.41 22.27 3.52
CA TYR A 326 -21.08 21.90 3.04
C TYR A 326 -20.90 20.40 3.05
N PHE A 327 -20.12 19.88 2.12
CA PHE A 327 -19.85 18.45 2.00
C PHE A 327 -18.52 18.28 1.26
N GLU A 328 -17.40 18.39 1.99
CA GLU A 328 -16.05 18.56 1.42
C GLU A 328 -15.43 17.27 0.84
N GLY A 329 -16.08 16.72 -0.18
CA GLY A 329 -15.58 15.65 -1.04
C GLY A 329 -15.13 14.41 -0.28
N THR A 330 -14.07 13.76 -0.75
CA THR A 330 -13.56 12.55 -0.09
C THR A 330 -12.78 12.84 1.20
N GLY A 331 -12.80 14.10 1.67
CA GLY A 331 -12.50 14.47 3.05
C GLY A 331 -13.65 14.09 3.97
N ALA A 332 -14.84 14.61 3.67
CA ALA A 332 -16.08 14.34 4.39
C ALA A 332 -16.67 12.95 4.10
N LEU A 333 -16.27 12.30 3.02
CA LEU A 333 -16.87 11.06 2.53
C LEU A 333 -15.83 9.96 2.35
N VAL A 334 -16.04 8.81 3.01
CA VAL A 334 -15.27 7.58 2.77
C VAL A 334 -16.18 6.56 2.07
N ILE A 335 -15.71 6.02 0.95
CA ILE A 335 -16.55 5.31 -0.01
C ILE A 335 -16.14 3.84 -0.08
N ASP A 336 -17.08 2.94 0.15
CA ASP A 336 -16.98 1.52 -0.19
C ASP A 336 -17.69 1.28 -1.53
N ARG A 337 -16.91 1.36 -2.61
CA ARG A 337 -17.42 1.31 -4.00
C ARG A 337 -17.92 -0.08 -4.36
N ILE A 338 -17.24 -1.11 -3.87
CA ILE A 338 -17.56 -2.52 -4.15
C ILE A 338 -18.88 -2.90 -3.49
N ASN A 339 -19.08 -2.52 -2.22
CA ASN A 339 -20.29 -2.88 -1.48
C ASN A 339 -21.41 -1.83 -1.60
N GLY A 340 -21.12 -0.66 -2.17
CA GLY A 340 -22.10 0.41 -2.39
C GLY A 340 -22.55 1.07 -1.09
N VAL A 341 -21.60 1.30 -0.18
CA VAL A 341 -21.82 1.94 1.13
C VAL A 341 -21.00 3.23 1.22
N ALA A 342 -21.63 4.30 1.68
CA ALA A 342 -20.96 5.57 1.98
C ALA A 342 -20.88 5.78 3.49
N TYR A 343 -19.74 6.28 3.98
CA TYR A 343 -19.50 6.55 5.39
C TYR A 343 -19.21 8.04 5.58
N VAL A 344 -19.93 8.67 6.51
CA VAL A 344 -19.84 10.11 6.77
C VAL A 344 -19.87 10.39 8.27
N ALA A 345 -18.76 10.89 8.80
CA ALA A 345 -18.71 11.57 10.08
C ALA A 345 -19.31 12.98 9.90
N LEU A 346 -20.41 13.27 10.59
CA LEU A 346 -21.09 14.56 10.48
C LEU A 346 -20.29 15.66 11.20
N SER A 347 -20.15 16.80 10.53
CA SER A 347 -19.37 17.94 11.00
C SER A 347 -19.86 19.24 10.33
N GLU A 348 -19.22 20.36 10.64
CA GLU A 348 -19.49 21.63 9.93
C GLU A 348 -19.08 21.59 8.45
N ARG A 349 -18.37 20.55 8.01
CA ARG A 349 -17.92 20.33 6.64
C ARG A 349 -18.62 19.13 5.97
N ALA A 350 -19.57 18.51 6.67
CA ALA A 350 -20.31 17.33 6.23
C ALA A 350 -21.79 17.39 6.65
N ASP A 351 -22.62 18.02 5.83
CA ASP A 351 -24.07 18.12 6.01
C ASP A 351 -24.76 16.77 5.75
N ARG A 352 -25.66 16.38 6.65
CA ARG A 352 -26.43 15.12 6.54
C ARG A 352 -27.31 15.09 5.29
N GLY A 353 -28.01 16.18 4.98
CA GLY A 353 -28.92 16.23 3.85
C GLY A 353 -28.19 16.11 2.52
N LEU A 354 -27.02 16.75 2.40
CA LEU A 354 -26.14 16.59 1.23
C LEU A 354 -25.57 15.18 1.12
N ALA A 355 -25.21 14.53 2.23
CA ALA A 355 -24.77 13.14 2.22
C ALA A 355 -25.88 12.18 1.74
N GLU A 356 -27.12 12.38 2.21
CA GLU A 356 -28.30 11.61 1.79
C GLU A 356 -28.61 11.83 0.30
N GLN A 357 -28.57 13.08 -0.16
CA GLN A 357 -28.74 13.42 -1.57
C GLN A 357 -27.63 12.80 -2.43
N TRP A 358 -26.38 12.91 -2.01
CA TRP A 358 -25.24 12.32 -2.72
C TRP A 358 -25.41 10.81 -2.88
N ALA A 359 -25.79 10.11 -1.80
CA ALA A 359 -25.99 8.66 -1.85
C ALA A 359 -27.09 8.27 -2.84
N ALA A 360 -28.19 9.03 -2.86
CA ALA A 360 -29.28 8.82 -3.81
C ALA A 360 -28.85 9.07 -5.27
N ASP A 361 -28.23 10.23 -5.55
CA ASP A 361 -27.83 10.65 -6.91
C ASP A 361 -26.71 9.77 -7.50
N MET A 362 -25.90 9.16 -6.64
CA MET A 362 -24.80 8.24 -6.98
C MET A 362 -25.20 6.76 -6.93
N GLY A 363 -26.43 6.44 -6.53
CA GLY A 363 -26.95 5.07 -6.50
C GLY A 363 -26.36 4.17 -5.40
N TYR A 364 -25.86 4.76 -4.31
CA TYR A 364 -25.36 4.02 -3.16
C TYR A 364 -26.51 3.42 -2.36
N ARG A 365 -26.36 2.15 -1.96
CA ARG A 365 -27.44 1.37 -1.32
C ARG A 365 -27.60 1.69 0.15
N ASP A 366 -26.54 2.19 0.76
CA ASP A 366 -26.48 2.45 2.18
C ASP A 366 -25.60 3.65 2.48
N LEU A 367 -26.00 4.40 3.51
CA LEU A 367 -25.31 5.57 4.02
C LEU A 367 -25.20 5.45 5.53
N VAL A 368 -23.98 5.31 6.01
CA VAL A 368 -23.66 5.21 7.43
C VAL A 368 -23.17 6.56 7.92
N THR A 369 -24.03 7.28 8.63
CA THR A 369 -23.70 8.56 9.28
C THR A 369 -23.44 8.37 10.77
N PHE A 370 -22.46 9.07 11.33
CA PHE A 370 -22.15 9.04 12.75
C PHE A 370 -21.46 10.33 13.20
N HIS A 371 -21.22 10.48 14.50
CA HIS A 371 -20.45 11.59 15.08
C HIS A 371 -19.13 11.07 15.64
N SER A 372 -18.03 11.77 15.33
CA SER A 372 -16.69 11.41 15.78
C SER A 372 -16.04 12.60 16.51
N ARG A 373 -15.29 12.30 17.58
CA ARG A 373 -14.56 13.30 18.37
C ARG A 373 -13.11 12.91 18.61
N ASP A 374 -12.22 13.90 18.58
CA ASP A 374 -10.80 13.73 18.80
C ASP A 374 -10.45 13.52 20.29
N SER A 375 -9.15 13.59 20.62
CA SER A 375 -8.65 13.45 22.00
C SER A 375 -8.98 14.65 22.89
N GLU A 376 -9.29 15.81 22.31
CA GLU A 376 -9.68 17.04 23.01
C GLU A 376 -11.21 17.21 23.05
N ASP A 377 -11.96 16.16 22.71
CA ASP A 377 -13.42 16.15 22.61
C ASP A 377 -14.00 17.10 21.55
N LYS A 378 -13.20 17.53 20.57
CA LYS A 378 -13.67 18.33 19.43
C LYS A 378 -14.19 17.44 18.32
N ILE A 379 -15.16 17.93 17.56
CA ILE A 379 -15.72 17.21 16.40
C ILE A 379 -14.61 16.99 15.37
N VAL A 380 -14.45 15.75 14.92
CA VAL A 380 -13.54 15.43 13.81
C VAL A 380 -14.13 16.01 12.52
N TYR A 381 -13.38 16.88 11.86
CA TYR A 381 -13.88 17.70 10.75
C TYR A 381 -14.12 16.90 9.46
N HIS A 382 -13.29 15.89 9.18
CA HIS A 382 -13.34 15.04 7.99
C HIS A 382 -13.32 13.55 8.36
N THR A 383 -14.19 12.77 7.72
CA THR A 383 -14.29 11.32 7.89
C THR A 383 -12.97 10.60 7.59
N ASN A 384 -12.23 11.05 6.56
CA ASN A 384 -10.98 10.42 6.13
C ASN A 384 -9.81 10.61 7.12
N VAL A 385 -9.99 11.37 8.20
CA VAL A 385 -9.00 11.47 9.28
C VAL A 385 -9.12 10.29 10.23
N MET A 386 -10.34 9.77 10.41
CA MET A 386 -10.63 8.73 11.37
C MET A 386 -10.76 7.34 10.73
N MET A 387 -11.01 7.24 9.42
CA MET A 387 -11.16 5.96 8.74
C MET A 387 -10.75 5.96 7.26
N ALA A 388 -10.43 4.77 6.77
CA ALA A 388 -10.20 4.46 5.37
C ALA A 388 -10.81 3.08 5.01
N ILE A 389 -11.20 2.91 3.75
CA ILE A 389 -11.73 1.65 3.22
C ILE A 389 -10.90 1.24 2.01
N GLY A 390 -10.25 0.08 2.13
CA GLY A 390 -9.66 -0.66 1.03
C GLY A 390 -10.61 -1.75 0.53
N THR A 391 -10.12 -2.61 -0.36
CA THR A 391 -10.91 -3.66 -1.01
C THR A 391 -11.39 -4.71 0.00
N ASP A 392 -10.55 -5.05 0.97
CA ASP A 392 -10.78 -6.14 1.94
C ASP A 392 -10.59 -5.72 3.40
N VAL A 393 -10.15 -4.49 3.63
CA VAL A 393 -9.72 -4.01 4.95
C VAL A 393 -10.20 -2.60 5.18
N ALA A 394 -10.66 -2.33 6.39
CA ALA A 394 -11.05 -1.01 6.84
C ALA A 394 -10.17 -0.59 8.02
N VAL A 395 -9.60 0.61 7.94
CA VAL A 395 -8.99 1.28 9.09
C VAL A 395 -10.05 2.18 9.71
N VAL A 396 -10.24 2.12 11.02
CA VAL A 396 -11.26 2.92 11.70
C VAL A 396 -10.81 3.27 13.11
N CYS A 397 -11.05 4.48 13.58
CA CYS A 397 -10.91 4.84 15.00
C CYS A 397 -12.26 4.67 15.70
N SER A 398 -12.57 3.46 16.15
CA SER A 398 -13.90 3.18 16.72
C SER A 398 -14.17 3.98 17.99
N GLU A 399 -13.14 4.19 18.82
CA GLU A 399 -13.24 4.98 20.07
C GLU A 399 -13.48 6.48 19.84
N SER A 400 -13.31 6.98 18.61
CA SER A 400 -13.70 8.35 18.27
C SER A 400 -15.23 8.53 18.19
N VAL A 401 -15.98 7.44 17.98
CA VAL A 401 -17.46 7.44 17.93
C VAL A 401 -18.03 7.15 19.31
N HIS A 402 -18.46 8.19 20.03
CA HIS A 402 -18.84 8.05 21.44
C HIS A 402 -20.21 7.40 21.64
N ASP A 403 -21.18 7.69 20.76
CA ASP A 403 -22.50 7.05 20.84
C ASP A 403 -22.39 5.55 20.57
N ASP A 404 -22.81 4.75 21.54
CA ASP A 404 -22.66 3.30 21.49
C ASP A 404 -23.44 2.67 20.33
N LYS A 405 -24.59 3.25 19.94
CA LYS A 405 -25.40 2.72 18.84
C LYS A 405 -24.78 3.05 17.50
N GLU A 406 -24.30 4.28 17.32
CA GLU A 406 -23.55 4.69 16.12
C GLU A 406 -22.29 3.83 15.96
N ARG A 407 -21.52 3.63 17.04
CA ARG A 407 -20.30 2.81 17.03
C ARG A 407 -20.59 1.35 16.69
N GLN A 408 -21.60 0.75 17.32
CA GLN A 408 -22.00 -0.64 17.02
C GLN A 408 -22.49 -0.78 15.58
N HIS A 409 -23.28 0.18 15.08
CA HIS A 409 -23.76 0.16 13.71
C HIS A 409 -22.60 0.28 12.71
N LEU A 410 -21.68 1.23 12.92
CA LEU A 410 -20.48 1.40 12.10
C LEU A 410 -19.65 0.11 12.03
N LEU A 411 -19.32 -0.48 13.19
CA LEU A 411 -18.52 -1.70 13.25
C LEU A 411 -19.25 -2.91 12.64
N ALA A 412 -20.56 -3.03 12.84
CA ALA A 412 -21.36 -4.09 12.24
C ALA A 412 -21.40 -3.99 10.71
N ARG A 413 -21.48 -2.76 10.16
CA ARG A 413 -21.44 -2.55 8.71
C ARG A 413 -20.06 -2.82 8.12
N LEU A 414 -18.99 -2.36 8.77
CA LEU A 414 -17.62 -2.63 8.32
C LEU A 414 -17.28 -4.12 8.36
N SER A 415 -17.54 -4.80 9.48
CA SER A 415 -17.22 -6.23 9.66
C SER A 415 -18.04 -7.18 8.79
N ALA A 416 -19.11 -6.70 8.16
CA ALA A 416 -19.87 -7.49 7.19
C ALA A 416 -19.11 -7.73 5.88
N ALA A 417 -18.11 -6.90 5.56
CA ALA A 417 -17.34 -6.99 4.31
C ALA A 417 -15.83 -6.91 4.48
N HIS A 418 -15.34 -6.33 5.59
CA HIS A 418 -13.92 -5.98 5.76
C HIS A 418 -13.30 -6.58 7.02
N SER A 419 -12.01 -6.90 6.92
CA SER A 419 -11.14 -7.01 8.09
C SER A 419 -10.97 -5.64 8.74
N ILE A 420 -11.24 -5.52 10.03
CA ILE A 420 -11.11 -4.24 10.73
C ILE A 420 -9.71 -4.11 11.36
N VAL A 421 -9.03 -3.03 11.02
CA VAL A 421 -7.84 -2.51 11.72
C VAL A 421 -8.30 -1.32 12.57
N ASP A 422 -8.61 -1.56 13.83
CA ASP A 422 -9.03 -0.52 14.76
C ASP A 422 -7.81 0.28 15.25
N ILE A 423 -7.88 1.60 15.19
CA ILE A 423 -6.81 2.52 15.60
C ILE A 423 -7.23 3.35 16.80
N SER A 424 -6.29 3.71 17.66
CA SER A 424 -6.55 4.64 18.76
C SER A 424 -6.67 6.09 18.27
N LYS A 425 -7.20 6.98 19.11
CA LYS A 425 -7.22 8.43 18.94
C LYS A 425 -5.82 9.00 18.85
N ALA A 426 -4.84 8.40 19.54
CA ALA A 426 -3.44 8.80 19.40
C ALA A 426 -2.93 8.48 17.98
N GLN A 427 -3.26 7.30 17.45
CA GLN A 427 -2.94 6.94 16.07
C GLN A 427 -3.72 7.78 15.04
N MET A 428 -4.97 8.10 15.33
CA MET A 428 -5.76 9.06 14.55
C MET A 428 -5.12 10.46 14.55
N GLY A 429 -4.57 10.90 15.70
CA GLY A 429 -3.75 12.11 15.84
C GLY A 429 -2.50 12.11 14.95
N HIS A 430 -1.98 10.93 14.62
CA HIS A 430 -0.91 10.69 13.66
C HIS A 430 -1.41 10.33 12.25
N LEU A 431 -2.68 10.64 11.96
CA LEU A 431 -3.31 10.47 10.65
C LEU A 431 -3.31 9.01 10.14
N CYS A 432 -3.34 8.01 11.03
CA CYS A 432 -3.48 6.60 10.64
C CYS A 432 -4.82 6.31 9.92
N GLY A 433 -5.86 7.11 10.11
CA GLY A 433 -7.09 7.00 9.32
C GLY A 433 -6.94 7.59 7.91
N ASN A 434 -5.96 8.47 7.67
CA ASN A 434 -5.73 9.19 6.42
C ASN A 434 -4.85 8.41 5.43
N VAL A 435 -5.19 7.14 5.24
CA VAL A 435 -4.54 6.24 4.29
C VAL A 435 -5.44 6.00 3.07
N LEU A 436 -4.84 5.67 1.93
CA LEU A 436 -5.56 5.42 0.69
C LEU A 436 -5.11 4.11 0.07
N GLU A 437 -6.04 3.21 -0.24
CA GLU A 437 -5.74 2.09 -1.12
C GLU A 437 -5.68 2.59 -2.57
N LEU A 438 -4.57 2.31 -3.25
CA LEU A 438 -4.33 2.56 -4.67
C LEU A 438 -3.99 1.24 -5.36
N GLU A 439 -4.01 1.22 -6.69
CA GLU A 439 -3.39 0.16 -7.46
C GLU A 439 -1.95 0.56 -7.83
N ASP A 440 -1.00 -0.35 -7.69
CA ASP A 440 0.39 -0.16 -8.11
C ASP A 440 0.55 -0.36 -9.63
N GLY A 441 1.75 -0.16 -10.17
CA GLY A 441 2.02 -0.32 -11.62
C GLY A 441 1.82 -1.75 -12.15
N ARG A 442 1.55 -2.72 -11.28
CA ARG A 442 1.23 -4.12 -11.59
C ARG A 442 -0.28 -4.40 -11.47
N GLY A 443 -1.08 -3.42 -11.04
CA GLY A 443 -2.51 -3.56 -10.78
C GLY A 443 -2.83 -4.22 -9.43
N LEU A 444 -1.89 -4.24 -8.49
CA LEU A 444 -2.10 -4.78 -7.15
C LEU A 444 -2.47 -3.68 -6.15
N PRO A 445 -3.33 -3.94 -5.17
CA PRO A 445 -3.65 -2.95 -4.17
C PRO A 445 -2.43 -2.66 -3.30
N VAL A 446 -2.20 -1.39 -3.00
CA VAL A 446 -1.17 -0.87 -2.10
C VAL A 446 -1.78 0.21 -1.23
N PHE A 447 -1.28 0.41 -0.01
CA PHE A 447 -1.65 1.58 0.78
C PHE A 447 -0.63 2.70 0.61
N ALA A 448 -1.12 3.91 0.36
CA ALA A 448 -0.36 5.15 0.45
C ALA A 448 -0.66 5.86 1.78
N MET A 449 0.39 6.24 2.53
CA MET A 449 0.27 6.90 3.83
C MET A 449 1.48 7.80 4.13
N SER A 450 1.41 8.62 5.18
CA SER A 450 2.59 9.35 5.64
C SER A 450 3.53 8.44 6.43
N SER A 451 4.81 8.79 6.49
CA SER A 451 5.77 8.08 7.35
C SER A 451 5.36 8.15 8.82
N GLN A 452 4.70 9.22 9.24
CA GLN A 452 4.17 9.37 10.59
C GLN A 452 3.07 8.32 10.88
N ALA A 453 2.07 8.22 10.00
CA ALA A 453 1.02 7.19 10.09
C ALA A 453 1.63 5.78 10.08
N TYR A 454 2.57 5.51 9.17
CA TYR A 454 3.25 4.21 9.07
C TYR A 454 3.93 3.81 10.39
N GLN A 455 4.63 4.74 11.04
CA GLN A 455 5.33 4.52 12.31
C GLN A 455 4.37 4.39 13.49
N ALA A 456 3.24 5.11 13.46
CA ALA A 456 2.23 5.07 14.50
C ALA A 456 1.40 3.78 14.50
N PHE A 457 1.22 3.12 13.35
CA PHE A 457 0.68 1.76 13.34
C PHE A 457 1.58 0.81 14.14
N THR A 458 0.98 -0.12 14.88
CA THR A 458 1.73 -1.19 15.52
C THR A 458 2.24 -2.17 14.47
N GLU A 459 3.25 -2.98 14.81
CA GLU A 459 3.72 -4.02 13.90
C GLU A 459 2.61 -5.01 13.55
N ASP A 460 1.75 -5.36 14.51
CA ASP A 460 0.61 -6.24 14.31
C ASP A 460 -0.40 -5.63 13.31
N GLN A 461 -0.70 -4.33 13.43
CA GLN A 461 -1.58 -3.63 12.48
C GLN A 461 -0.95 -3.56 11.08
N ARG A 462 0.35 -3.27 10.97
CA ARG A 462 1.06 -3.30 9.66
C ARG A 462 1.01 -4.69 9.04
N ARG A 463 1.26 -5.75 9.83
CA ARG A 463 1.12 -7.14 9.36
C ARG A 463 -0.31 -7.45 8.93
N GLN A 464 -1.32 -6.95 9.64
CA GLN A 464 -2.72 -7.12 9.25
C GLN A 464 -3.02 -6.41 7.91
N LEU A 465 -2.57 -5.18 7.72
CA LEU A 465 -2.74 -4.45 6.46
C LEU A 465 -2.05 -5.18 5.29
N ARG A 466 -0.81 -5.67 5.49
CA ARG A 466 -0.05 -6.41 4.46
C ARG A 466 -0.71 -7.71 4.00
N LYS A 467 -1.68 -8.26 4.74
CA LYS A 467 -2.48 -9.39 4.25
C LYS A 467 -3.41 -9.01 3.09
N HIS A 468 -3.70 -7.73 2.95
CA HIS A 468 -4.70 -7.21 2.03
C HIS A 468 -4.09 -6.39 0.90
N VAL A 469 -2.89 -5.85 1.10
CA VAL A 469 -2.19 -5.01 0.12
C VAL A 469 -0.74 -5.45 -0.09
N ALA A 470 -0.27 -5.27 -1.31
CA ALA A 470 1.04 -5.73 -1.74
C ALA A 470 2.21 -5.02 -1.06
N GLU A 471 2.00 -3.76 -0.66
CA GLU A 471 3.00 -2.93 0.00
C GLU A 471 2.33 -1.75 0.75
N LEU A 472 3.04 -1.23 1.76
CA LEU A 472 2.68 0.00 2.46
C LEU A 472 3.64 1.11 2.01
N HIS A 473 3.28 1.87 0.97
CA HIS A 473 4.07 2.99 0.50
C HIS A 473 3.89 4.20 1.41
N HIS A 474 5.00 4.75 1.91
CA HIS A 474 4.96 5.92 2.77
C HIS A 474 6.05 6.93 2.45
N ALA A 475 5.77 8.20 2.74
CA ALA A 475 6.72 9.30 2.59
C ALA A 475 6.59 10.31 3.74
N PRO A 476 7.70 10.95 4.16
CA PRO A 476 7.63 12.01 5.17
C PRO A 476 6.99 13.27 4.56
N ILE A 477 5.89 13.71 5.17
CA ILE A 477 5.16 14.94 4.81
C ILE A 477 4.85 15.79 6.05
N ASP A 478 5.75 15.74 7.03
CA ASP A 478 5.52 16.24 8.39
C ASP A 478 5.13 17.72 8.43
N THR A 479 5.70 18.56 7.55
CA THR A 479 5.38 19.99 7.50
C THR A 479 4.01 20.23 6.86
N ILE A 480 3.65 19.45 5.84
CA ILE A 480 2.32 19.51 5.22
C ILE A 480 1.26 19.10 6.23
N GLU A 481 1.48 18.01 6.96
CA GLU A 481 0.56 17.52 8.00
C GLU A 481 0.43 18.54 9.13
N HIS A 482 1.55 19.05 9.64
CA HIS A 482 1.54 19.98 10.76
C HIS A 482 0.85 21.31 10.45
N ILE A 483 1.11 21.89 9.27
CA ILE A 483 0.57 23.21 8.90
C ILE A 483 -0.82 23.09 8.28
N GLY A 484 -1.04 22.10 7.41
CA GLY A 484 -2.26 21.92 6.64
C GLY A 484 -3.31 21.03 7.31
N GLY A 485 -2.92 20.24 8.31
CA GLY A 485 -3.82 19.33 9.03
C GLY A 485 -4.36 18.17 8.19
N GLY A 486 -3.76 17.91 7.02
CA GLY A 486 -4.14 16.86 6.08
C GLY A 486 -2.97 15.93 5.75
N GLY A 487 -3.26 14.64 5.61
CA GLY A 487 -2.26 13.60 5.32
C GLY A 487 -2.19 13.24 3.84
N VAL A 488 -1.63 12.05 3.57
CA VAL A 488 -1.44 11.57 2.19
C VAL A 488 -2.75 11.37 1.46
N ARG A 489 -3.81 10.82 2.08
CA ARG A 489 -5.12 10.67 1.42
C ARG A 489 -5.66 12.02 0.94
N CYS A 490 -5.50 13.09 1.72
CA CYS A 490 -5.98 14.41 1.33
C CYS A 490 -5.25 14.95 0.09
N ALA A 491 -3.97 14.62 -0.08
CA ALA A 491 -3.16 15.08 -1.21
C ALA A 491 -3.49 14.39 -2.55
N LEU A 492 -4.37 13.38 -2.53
CA LEU A 492 -4.65 12.50 -3.67
C LEU A 492 -6.14 12.55 -4.02
N ALA A 493 -6.44 13.01 -5.24
CA ALA A 493 -7.78 12.87 -5.81
C ALA A 493 -7.78 11.70 -6.81
N GLU A 494 -8.54 10.65 -6.51
CA GLU A 494 -8.61 9.46 -7.37
C GLU A 494 -9.25 9.77 -8.74
N LEU A 495 -8.65 9.23 -9.80
CA LEU A 495 -9.15 9.24 -11.18
C LEU A 495 -9.34 7.80 -11.63
N PHE A 496 -10.58 7.38 -11.88
CA PHE A 496 -10.91 5.99 -12.26
C PHE A 496 -11.04 5.78 -13.78
#